data_AF-A0A849Y321-F1
#
_entry.id   AF-A0A849Y321-F1
#
_cell.length_a   1.000
_cell.length_b   1.000
_cell.length_c   1.000
_cell.angle_alpha   90.00
_cell.angle_beta   90.00
_cell.angle_gamma   90.00
#
_symmetry.space_group_name_H-M   'P 1'
#
loop_
_entity.id
_entity.type
_entity.pdbx_description
1 polymer ?
#
loop_
_entity_poly.entity_id
_entity_poly.type
_entity_poly.pdbx_seq_one_letter_code
_entity_poly.pdbx_strand_id
1 'polypeptide(L)'
;MSGVDIKKIHIEDTLTLSKMFISSYLISLIAFWVYIGITNDFKQITLLLSKDIITLLVLVVISALISFGISMIVKPKTEHLAKREIPFKKFRMLSIGTRIMSIILALLIVPSTITSAYILQQLSNEYSLWENMQSIVSISFSDLDSLSTDKMLPYVDDFFANMADNDNLSLSLSIDKSIQLSEEEYGGYDHIIVTDKSWVDSFDIGIEENKSGGELNKIKLNDLDKPLQDFINVQMPLWTKTEEIQPSGINFYEFSGDKFLALPPNVGYGGSTIQAKNPLVILVNNPVQSLNTLGFMLPACSSGNVVFPDENLLRTELAKTPVKDYVVSIDTIADVALSQAQKFAKEAVFYVIACILIFVSMIFAGILTAQLWVSENRKRIFTLHTFGKSYKEIIMQTFVHESFIAIITVIIGAVISFVIRRPEIITVLSVSVIILILYCFSNFVAYHICTRQAFYKVATRNE
;
A
#
# COMPACT_ATOMS: atom_id res chain seq x y z
N MET A 1 53.34 12.26 27.22
CA MET A 1 53.04 11.60 25.93
C MET A 1 52.06 12.48 25.17
N SER A 2 52.48 13.02 24.03
CA SER A 2 51.70 13.92 23.19
C SER A 2 50.45 13.20 22.69
N GLY A 3 49.28 13.51 23.27
CA GLY A 3 48.01 12.93 22.86
C GLY A 3 47.46 13.64 21.63
N VAL A 4 46.93 12.87 20.67
CA VAL A 4 46.20 13.42 19.52
C VAL A 4 44.93 14.12 20.03
N ASP A 5 44.63 15.32 19.51
CA ASP A 5 43.41 16.05 19.88
C ASP A 5 42.17 15.21 19.55
N ILE A 6 41.22 15.17 20.50
CA ILE A 6 39.95 14.43 20.37
C ILE A 6 39.19 14.87 19.12
N LYS A 7 39.24 16.17 18.77
CA LYS A 7 38.61 16.68 17.54
C LYS A 7 39.24 16.06 16.30
N LYS A 8 40.57 15.89 16.28
CA LYS A 8 41.29 15.29 15.16
C LYS A 8 40.91 13.82 14.98
N ILE A 9 40.74 13.07 16.08
CA ILE A 9 40.26 11.68 16.04
C ILE A 9 38.86 11.60 15.42
N HIS A 10 37.92 12.44 15.87
CA HIS A 10 36.56 12.45 15.30
C HIS A 10 36.54 12.83 13.81
N ILE A 11 37.41 13.75 13.37
CA ILE A 11 37.54 14.12 11.96
C ILE A 11 38.10 12.95 11.14
N GLU A 12 39.17 12.30 11.61
CA GLU A 12 39.78 11.17 10.91
C GLU A 12 38.84 9.96 10.81
N ASP A 13 38.10 9.63 11.89
CA ASP A 13 37.09 8.58 11.88
C ASP A 13 35.95 8.90 10.90
N THR A 14 35.44 10.13 10.94
CA THR A 14 34.35 10.58 10.05
C THR A 14 34.80 10.53 8.60
N LEU A 15 36.02 10.97 8.30
CA LEU A 15 36.55 10.98 6.94
C LEU A 15 36.80 9.56 6.42
N THR A 16 37.30 8.66 7.27
CA THR A 16 37.53 7.25 6.92
C THR A 16 36.23 6.54 6.59
N LEU A 17 35.21 6.67 7.46
CA LEU A 17 33.89 6.08 7.23
C LEU A 17 33.21 6.69 6.00
N SER A 18 33.23 8.02 5.87
CA SER A 18 32.63 8.73 4.73
C SER A 18 33.27 8.30 3.41
N LYS A 19 34.59 8.06 3.37
CA LYS A 19 35.28 7.58 2.18
C LYS A 19 34.75 6.24 1.68
N MET A 20 34.44 5.30 2.60
CA MET A 20 33.88 3.99 2.24
C MET A 20 32.46 4.11 1.66
N PHE A 21 31.63 5.01 2.21
CA PHE A 21 30.29 5.28 1.67
C PHE A 21 30.36 5.95 0.30
N ILE A 22 31.19 6.98 0.15
CA ILE A 22 31.37 7.72 -1.10
C ILE A 22 31.84 6.79 -2.22
N SER A 23 32.84 5.92 -1.95
CA SER A 23 33.33 4.98 -2.97
C SER A 23 32.23 4.01 -3.42
N SER A 24 31.44 3.50 -2.48
CA SER A 24 30.34 2.57 -2.79
C SER A 24 29.26 3.25 -3.62
N TYR A 25 28.93 4.50 -3.30
CA TYR A 25 27.96 5.29 -4.06
C TYR A 25 28.46 5.60 -5.46
N LEU A 26 29.72 6.03 -5.62
CA LEU A 26 30.30 6.32 -6.94
C LEU A 26 30.27 5.09 -7.85
N ILE A 27 30.58 3.91 -7.30
CA ILE A 27 30.48 2.65 -8.05
C ILE A 27 29.03 2.39 -8.50
N SER A 28 28.06 2.59 -7.60
CA SER A 28 26.63 2.44 -7.92
C SER A 28 26.17 3.44 -8.99
N LEU A 29 26.60 4.69 -8.90
CA LEU A 29 26.27 5.74 -9.86
C LEU A 29 26.84 5.44 -11.25
N ILE A 30 28.09 4.97 -11.32
CA ILE A 30 28.70 4.53 -12.59
C ILE A 30 27.91 3.37 -13.17
N ALA A 31 27.55 2.36 -12.37
CA ALA A 31 26.73 1.24 -12.83
C ALA A 31 25.35 1.71 -13.36
N PHE A 32 24.73 2.67 -12.69
CA PHE A 32 23.47 3.28 -13.11
C PHE A 32 23.60 4.04 -14.43
N TRP A 33 24.65 4.84 -14.62
CA TRP A 33 24.92 5.52 -15.88
C TRP A 33 25.19 4.55 -17.04
N VAL A 34 25.93 3.46 -16.78
CA VAL A 34 26.14 2.40 -17.77
C VAL A 34 24.80 1.77 -18.17
N TYR A 35 23.93 1.49 -17.19
CA TYR A 35 22.60 0.93 -17.46
C TYR A 35 21.73 1.88 -18.31
N ILE A 36 21.71 3.18 -18.00
CA ILE A 36 20.98 4.17 -18.80
C ILE A 36 21.58 4.30 -20.20
N GLY A 37 22.91 4.33 -20.32
CA GLY A 37 23.58 4.40 -21.61
C GLY A 37 23.22 3.23 -22.53
N ILE A 38 23.04 2.04 -21.97
CA ILE A 38 22.63 0.83 -22.71
C ILE A 38 21.13 0.85 -23.06
N THR A 39 20.27 1.29 -22.15
CA THR A 39 18.81 1.18 -22.33
C THR A 39 18.18 2.36 -23.07
N ASN A 40 18.66 3.59 -22.83
CA ASN A 40 17.96 4.81 -23.22
C ASN A 40 18.85 5.86 -23.94
N ASP A 41 20.08 5.50 -24.35
CA ASP A 41 21.13 6.38 -24.94
C ASP A 41 21.93 7.21 -23.91
N PHE A 42 23.26 7.25 -24.09
CA PHE A 42 24.22 8.01 -23.27
C PHE A 42 23.93 9.52 -23.25
N LYS A 43 23.24 10.07 -24.26
CA LYS A 43 22.84 11.49 -24.25
C LYS A 43 21.95 11.83 -23.06
N GLN A 44 21.12 10.90 -22.59
CA GLN A 44 20.23 11.14 -21.45
C GLN A 44 20.96 11.33 -20.12
N ILE A 45 22.20 10.86 -19.99
CA ILE A 45 23.02 11.03 -18.78
C ILE A 45 23.26 12.52 -18.50
N THR A 46 23.44 13.33 -19.55
CA THR A 46 23.68 14.77 -19.39
C THR A 46 22.49 15.53 -18.79
N LEU A 47 21.26 15.04 -19.04
CA LEU A 47 20.04 15.60 -18.46
C LEU A 47 19.87 15.27 -16.97
N LEU A 48 20.45 14.15 -16.51
CA LEU A 48 20.36 13.66 -15.14
C LEU A 48 21.52 14.13 -14.26
N LEU A 49 22.65 14.52 -14.86
CA LEU A 49 23.89 14.85 -14.17
C LEU A 49 23.71 15.88 -13.04
N SER A 50 22.92 16.93 -13.27
CA SER A 50 22.68 17.98 -12.26
C SER A 50 21.92 17.44 -11.05
N LYS A 51 20.93 16.58 -11.28
CA LYS A 51 20.16 15.92 -10.21
C LYS A 51 21.03 14.92 -9.47
N ASP A 52 21.82 14.12 -10.18
CA ASP A 52 22.72 13.13 -9.61
C ASP A 52 23.78 13.76 -8.70
N ILE A 53 24.33 14.92 -9.08
CA ILE A 53 25.27 15.68 -8.25
C ILE A 53 24.61 16.18 -6.96
N ILE A 54 23.38 16.68 -7.03
CA ILE A 54 22.62 17.12 -5.85
C ILE A 54 22.37 15.91 -4.93
N THR A 55 21.92 14.79 -5.48
CA THR A 55 21.69 13.56 -4.71
C THR A 55 22.96 13.05 -4.04
N LEU A 56 24.10 13.07 -4.75
CA LEU A 56 25.41 12.75 -4.19
C LEU A 56 25.73 13.65 -3.00
N LEU A 57 25.58 14.97 -3.15
CA LEU A 57 25.91 15.94 -2.10
C LEU A 57 25.05 15.71 -0.85
N VAL A 58 23.74 15.51 -1.03
CA VAL A 58 22.83 15.19 0.07
C VAL A 58 23.26 13.90 0.79
N LEU A 59 23.59 12.86 0.02
CA LEU A 59 23.98 11.56 0.58
C LEU A 59 25.32 11.63 1.33
N VAL A 60 26.27 12.42 0.83
CA VAL A 60 27.54 12.71 1.52
C VAL A 60 27.28 13.39 2.85
N VAL A 61 26.45 14.44 2.88
CA VAL A 61 26.12 15.17 4.12
C VAL A 61 25.45 14.23 5.12
N ILE A 62 24.48 13.43 4.71
CA ILE A 62 23.82 12.45 5.58
C ILE A 62 24.82 11.42 6.12
N SER A 63 25.69 10.87 5.25
CA SER A 63 26.69 9.88 5.66
C SER A 63 27.70 10.45 6.67
N ALA A 64 28.09 11.72 6.51
CA ALA A 64 28.99 12.42 7.42
C ALA A 64 28.32 12.65 8.77
N LEU A 65 27.04 13.07 8.78
CA LEU A 65 26.25 13.25 10.00
C LEU A 65 26.08 11.93 10.77
N ILE A 66 25.78 10.83 10.07
CA ILE A 66 25.67 9.50 10.67
C ILE A 66 27.02 9.05 11.25
N SER A 67 28.10 9.19 10.47
CA SER A 67 29.45 8.81 10.90
C SER A 67 29.90 9.60 12.14
N PHE A 68 29.61 10.89 12.16
CA PHE A 68 29.86 11.75 13.31
C PHE A 68 29.05 11.31 14.55
N GLY A 69 27.76 10.99 14.36
CA GLY A 69 26.90 10.46 15.41
C GLY A 69 27.43 9.14 16.00
N ILE A 70 27.85 8.19 15.14
CA ILE A 70 28.46 6.93 15.57
C ILE A 70 29.75 7.20 16.36
N SER A 71 30.62 8.09 15.88
CA SER A 71 31.87 8.44 16.55
C SER A 71 31.63 9.04 17.95
N MET A 72 30.58 9.85 18.11
CA MET A 72 30.18 10.39 19.41
C MET A 72 29.67 9.32 20.39
N ILE A 73 28.84 8.38 19.92
CA ILE A 73 28.32 7.28 20.74
C ILE A 73 29.46 6.36 21.20
N VAL A 74 30.35 6.00 20.26
CA VAL A 74 31.41 5.00 20.44
C VAL A 74 32.62 5.56 21.19
N LYS A 75 32.74 6.89 21.35
CA LYS A 75 33.88 7.58 21.98
C LYS A 75 34.51 6.77 23.13
N PRO A 76 35.77 6.31 23.01
CA PRO A 76 36.40 5.46 24.02
C PRO A 76 36.65 6.29 25.29
N LYS A 77 36.45 5.66 26.46
CA LYS A 77 36.86 6.26 27.73
C LYS A 77 38.39 6.19 27.86
N THR A 78 38.98 7.11 28.62
CA THR A 78 40.42 7.13 28.91
C THR A 78 40.94 5.79 29.44
N GLU A 79 40.13 5.08 30.22
CA GLU A 79 40.42 3.74 30.73
C GLU A 79 40.54 2.68 29.61
N HIS A 80 39.67 2.73 28.59
CA HIS A 80 39.72 1.81 27.45
C HIS A 80 40.95 2.04 26.57
N LEU A 81 41.35 3.31 26.41
CA LEU A 81 42.57 3.68 25.70
C LEU A 81 43.82 3.24 26.49
N ALA A 82 43.81 3.35 27.81
CA ALA A 82 44.91 2.92 28.67
C ALA A 82 45.09 1.39 28.67
N LYS A 83 43.99 0.64 28.65
CA LYS A 83 44.00 -0.84 28.63
C LYS A 83 44.06 -1.45 27.23
N ARG A 84 44.02 -0.63 26.16
CA ARG A 84 43.90 -1.06 24.75
C ARG A 84 42.72 -2.03 24.54
N GLU A 85 41.61 -1.77 25.21
CA GLU A 85 40.40 -2.59 25.13
C GLU A 85 39.34 -1.91 24.26
N ILE A 86 38.70 -2.69 23.39
CA ILE A 86 37.60 -2.21 22.54
C ILE A 86 36.34 -2.02 23.40
N PRO A 87 35.60 -0.90 23.29
CA PRO A 87 34.38 -0.65 24.07
C PRO A 87 33.17 -1.44 23.52
N PHE A 88 33.21 -2.78 23.61
CA PHE A 88 32.21 -3.69 23.04
C PHE A 88 30.76 -3.38 23.45
N LYS A 89 30.52 -2.89 24.68
CA LYS A 89 29.18 -2.51 25.16
C LYS A 89 28.54 -1.38 24.35
N LYS A 90 29.33 -0.37 23.94
CA LYS A 90 28.82 0.77 23.14
C LYS A 90 28.50 0.35 21.71
N PHE A 91 29.35 -0.48 21.11
CA PHE A 91 29.07 -1.08 19.81
C PHE A 91 27.84 -2.00 19.85
N ARG A 92 27.63 -2.72 20.95
CA ARG A 92 26.43 -3.55 21.14
C ARG A 92 25.15 -2.69 21.16
N MET A 93 25.18 -1.53 21.82
CA MET A 93 24.05 -0.60 21.82
C MET A 93 23.73 -0.08 20.41
N LEU A 94 24.76 0.27 19.64
CA LEU A 94 24.59 0.68 18.23
C LEU A 94 23.92 -0.43 17.41
N SER A 95 24.41 -1.67 17.58
CA SER A 95 23.88 -2.87 16.89
C SER A 95 22.41 -3.13 17.22
N ILE A 96 22.01 -2.97 18.49
CA ILE A 96 20.61 -3.07 18.91
C ILE A 96 19.77 -1.98 18.23
N GLY A 97 20.27 -0.74 18.14
CA GLY A 97 19.59 0.36 17.45
C GLY A 97 19.38 0.08 15.95
N THR A 98 20.43 -0.37 15.25
CA THR A 98 20.33 -0.76 13.83
C THR A 98 19.30 -1.86 13.61
N ARG A 99 19.23 -2.83 14.52
CA ARG A 99 18.22 -3.89 14.46
C ARG A 99 16.81 -3.34 14.63
N ILE A 100 16.58 -2.49 15.64
CA ILE A 100 15.25 -1.90 15.89
C ILE A 100 14.78 -1.17 14.63
N MET A 101 15.64 -0.36 14.04
CA MET A 101 15.35 0.34 12.80
C MET A 101 15.03 -0.63 11.64
N SER A 102 15.80 -1.71 11.49
CA SER A 102 15.58 -2.70 10.43
C SER A 102 14.23 -3.40 10.55
N ILE A 103 13.80 -3.77 11.76
CA ILE A 103 12.49 -4.40 12.01
C ILE A 103 11.36 -3.41 11.70
N ILE A 104 11.48 -2.14 12.12
CA ILE A 104 10.47 -1.11 11.83
C ILE A 104 10.35 -0.87 10.33
N LEU A 105 11.48 -0.76 9.61
CA LEU A 105 11.48 -0.61 8.15
C LEU A 105 10.86 -1.82 7.45
N ALA A 106 11.13 -3.04 7.92
CA ALA A 106 10.51 -4.25 7.40
C ALA A 106 8.98 -4.20 7.56
N LEU A 107 8.48 -3.79 8.72
CA LEU A 107 7.04 -3.67 8.99
C LEU A 107 6.36 -2.54 8.23
N LEU A 108 7.09 -1.50 7.82
CA LEU A 108 6.55 -0.45 6.95
C LEU A 108 6.42 -0.89 5.49
N ILE A 109 7.37 -1.69 5.01
CA ILE A 109 7.51 -1.98 3.58
C ILE A 109 6.88 -3.32 3.20
N VAL A 110 7.08 -4.38 3.99
CA VAL A 110 6.63 -5.73 3.62
C VAL A 110 5.10 -5.83 3.54
N PRO A 111 4.31 -5.36 4.53
CA PRO A 111 2.85 -5.44 4.45
C PRO A 111 2.29 -4.67 3.26
N SER A 112 2.76 -3.44 3.05
CA SER A 112 2.31 -2.61 1.92
C SER A 112 2.66 -3.24 0.57
N THR A 113 3.82 -3.89 0.47
CA THR A 113 4.22 -4.64 -0.73
C THR A 113 3.29 -5.83 -1.00
N ILE A 114 2.93 -6.59 0.03
CA ILE A 114 2.02 -7.73 -0.10
C ILE A 114 0.61 -7.28 -0.51
N THR A 115 0.06 -6.26 0.17
CA THR A 115 -1.25 -5.70 -0.18
C THR A 115 -1.25 -5.18 -1.62
N SER A 116 -0.18 -4.48 -2.03
CA SER A 116 -0.07 -3.97 -3.40
C SER A 116 0.04 -5.10 -4.43
N ALA A 117 0.77 -6.17 -4.12
CA ALA A 117 0.88 -7.33 -5.00
C ALA A 117 -0.46 -8.07 -5.14
N TYR A 118 -1.23 -8.16 -4.05
CA TYR A 118 -2.58 -8.73 -4.07
C TYR A 118 -3.53 -7.92 -4.96
N ILE A 119 -3.54 -6.59 -4.79
CA ILE A 119 -4.32 -5.67 -5.63
C ILE A 119 -3.92 -5.81 -7.10
N LEU A 120 -2.62 -5.87 -7.40
CA LEU A 120 -2.15 -6.04 -8.78
C LEU A 120 -2.60 -7.38 -9.38
N GLN A 121 -2.55 -8.46 -8.61
CA GLN A 121 -3.03 -9.77 -9.05
C GLN A 121 -4.53 -9.74 -9.32
N GLN A 122 -5.31 -9.06 -8.48
CA GLN A 122 -6.73 -8.88 -8.70
C GLN A 122 -7.01 -8.09 -9.98
N LEU A 123 -6.37 -6.93 -10.17
CA LEU A 123 -6.49 -6.11 -11.37
C LEU A 123 -6.08 -6.87 -12.64
N SER A 124 -5.01 -7.68 -12.57
CA SER A 124 -4.56 -8.49 -13.72
C SER A 124 -5.53 -9.60 -14.07
N ASN A 125 -6.19 -10.20 -13.09
CA ASN A 125 -7.19 -11.25 -13.33
C ASN A 125 -8.50 -10.69 -13.88
N GLU A 126 -8.79 -9.41 -13.61
CA GLU A 126 -9.98 -8.70 -14.08
C GLU A 126 -9.81 -8.11 -15.49
N TYR A 127 -8.65 -8.26 -16.14
CA TYR A 127 -8.33 -7.62 -17.43
C TYR A 127 -9.34 -7.94 -18.55
N SER A 128 -9.91 -9.15 -18.59
CA SER A 128 -10.93 -9.51 -19.59
C SER A 128 -12.27 -8.78 -19.38
N LEU A 129 -12.57 -8.36 -18.15
CA LEU A 129 -13.78 -7.60 -17.84
C LEU A 129 -13.68 -6.16 -18.34
N TRP A 130 -12.45 -5.62 -18.39
CA TRP A 130 -12.17 -4.27 -18.88
C TRP A 130 -12.31 -4.15 -20.41
N GLU A 131 -12.24 -5.25 -21.16
CA GLU A 131 -12.37 -5.24 -22.62
C GLU A 131 -13.71 -4.66 -23.07
N ASN A 132 -14.80 -5.04 -22.40
CA ASN A 132 -16.14 -4.51 -22.65
C ASN A 132 -16.34 -3.08 -22.12
N MET A 133 -15.43 -2.58 -21.27
CA MET A 133 -15.48 -1.23 -20.69
C MET A 133 -14.53 -0.25 -21.38
N GLN A 134 -13.84 -0.64 -22.47
CA GLN A 134 -12.85 0.19 -23.15
C GLN A 134 -13.42 1.46 -23.80
N SER A 135 -14.72 1.49 -24.12
CA SER A 135 -15.37 2.71 -24.65
C SER A 135 -16.04 3.54 -23.56
N ILE A 136 -16.22 2.98 -22.36
CA ILE A 136 -16.94 3.61 -21.26
C ILE A 136 -16.01 4.60 -20.56
N VAL A 137 -16.43 5.86 -20.52
CA VAL A 137 -15.68 6.95 -19.89
C VAL A 137 -16.39 7.46 -18.63
N SER A 138 -15.60 8.00 -17.72
CA SER A 138 -16.06 8.69 -16.51
C SER A 138 -15.57 10.14 -16.51
N ILE A 139 -16.23 11.00 -15.72
CA ILE A 139 -15.91 12.42 -15.63
C ILE A 139 -15.34 12.73 -14.25
N SER A 140 -14.24 13.48 -14.20
CA SER A 140 -13.74 14.09 -12.96
C SER A 140 -13.98 15.59 -12.96
N PHE A 141 -14.49 16.11 -11.83
CA PHE A 141 -14.78 17.53 -11.65
C PHE A 141 -13.75 18.21 -10.73
N SER A 142 -13.44 19.47 -11.00
CA SER A 142 -12.51 20.27 -10.18
C SER A 142 -13.17 20.82 -8.91
N ASP A 143 -14.45 21.14 -8.99
CA ASP A 143 -15.21 21.80 -7.93
C ASP A 143 -16.69 21.40 -8.02
N LEU A 144 -17.09 20.51 -7.11
CA LEU A 144 -18.44 19.97 -7.02
C LEU A 144 -19.40 20.94 -6.32
N ASP A 145 -18.88 21.78 -5.42
CA ASP A 145 -19.68 22.77 -4.68
C ASP A 145 -20.21 23.84 -5.64
N SER A 146 -19.37 24.29 -6.58
CA SER A 146 -19.79 25.23 -7.63
C SER A 146 -20.90 24.67 -8.53
N LEU A 147 -20.80 23.39 -8.90
CA LEU A 147 -21.82 22.70 -9.72
C LEU A 147 -23.14 22.50 -8.96
N SER A 148 -23.09 22.49 -7.63
CA SER A 148 -24.25 22.29 -6.75
C SER A 148 -25.04 23.57 -6.45
N THR A 149 -24.61 24.71 -6.98
CA THR A 149 -25.30 26.00 -6.76
C THR A 149 -26.61 26.11 -7.54
N ASP A 150 -27.60 26.83 -7.00
CA ASP A 150 -28.89 27.08 -7.68
C ASP A 150 -28.77 27.63 -9.10
N LYS A 151 -27.66 28.32 -9.41
CA LYS A 151 -27.37 28.85 -10.73
C LYS A 151 -26.90 27.78 -11.72
N MET A 152 -26.07 26.84 -11.25
CA MET A 152 -25.47 25.80 -12.09
C MET A 152 -26.34 24.55 -12.20
N LEU A 153 -27.13 24.27 -11.16
CA LEU A 153 -27.94 23.06 -11.05
C LEU A 153 -28.85 22.81 -12.28
N PRO A 154 -29.55 23.82 -12.85
CA PRO A 154 -30.33 23.59 -14.07
C PRO A 154 -29.49 23.10 -15.26
N TYR A 155 -28.26 23.60 -15.42
CA TYR A 155 -27.37 23.14 -16.48
C TYR A 155 -26.84 21.72 -16.23
N VAL A 156 -26.68 21.33 -14.97
CA VAL A 156 -26.29 19.96 -14.58
C VAL A 156 -27.46 19.00 -14.83
N ASP A 157 -28.68 19.39 -14.46
CA ASP A 157 -29.91 18.64 -14.74
C ASP A 157 -30.10 18.43 -16.24
N ASP A 158 -30.02 19.51 -17.03
CA ASP A 158 -30.14 19.46 -18.48
C ASP A 158 -29.02 18.60 -19.09
N PHE A 159 -27.79 18.67 -18.57
CA PHE A 159 -26.70 17.82 -19.04
C PHE A 159 -27.02 16.33 -18.83
N PHE A 160 -27.44 15.93 -17.63
CA PHE A 160 -27.79 14.53 -17.38
C PHE A 160 -29.00 14.09 -18.20
N ALA A 161 -30.02 14.93 -18.34
CA ALA A 161 -31.18 14.64 -19.17
C ALA A 161 -30.79 14.40 -20.63
N ASN A 162 -29.96 15.28 -21.21
CA ASN A 162 -29.48 15.12 -22.57
C ASN A 162 -28.63 13.85 -22.73
N MET A 163 -27.81 13.47 -21.74
CA MET A 163 -27.04 12.23 -21.80
C MET A 163 -27.93 10.98 -21.74
N ALA A 164 -28.97 11.00 -20.89
CA ALA A 164 -29.93 9.90 -20.82
C ALA A 164 -30.80 9.80 -22.08
N ASP A 165 -31.26 10.93 -22.63
CA ASP A 165 -32.12 10.97 -23.83
C ASP A 165 -31.39 10.48 -25.10
N ASN A 166 -30.06 10.54 -25.11
CA ASN A 166 -29.22 10.03 -26.20
C ASN A 166 -28.60 8.65 -25.89
N ASP A 167 -29.15 7.90 -24.93
CA ASP A 167 -28.67 6.56 -24.51
C ASP A 167 -27.17 6.53 -24.13
N ASN A 168 -26.63 7.66 -23.67
CA ASN A 168 -25.21 7.82 -23.35
C ASN A 168 -24.96 7.98 -21.84
N LEU A 169 -25.85 7.46 -21.01
CA LEU A 169 -25.71 7.47 -19.56
C LEU A 169 -25.98 6.06 -19.04
N SER A 170 -25.10 5.57 -18.17
CA SER A 170 -25.30 4.34 -17.43
C SER A 170 -24.89 4.53 -15.98
N LEU A 171 -25.54 3.81 -15.06
CA LEU A 171 -25.34 3.91 -13.63
C LEU A 171 -24.95 2.54 -13.06
N SER A 172 -23.86 2.50 -12.30
CA SER A 172 -23.49 1.36 -11.48
C SER A 172 -22.74 1.82 -10.22
N LEU A 173 -23.32 1.54 -9.06
CA LEU A 173 -22.74 1.90 -7.78
C LEU A 173 -22.99 0.82 -6.73
N SER A 174 -21.92 0.28 -6.15
CA SER A 174 -22.02 -0.47 -4.90
C SER A 174 -22.05 0.49 -3.71
N ILE A 175 -23.19 0.51 -3.04
CA ILE A 175 -23.45 1.39 -1.89
C ILE A 175 -22.64 0.94 -0.67
N ASP A 176 -22.47 -0.36 -0.49
CA ASP A 176 -21.75 -0.94 0.65
C ASP A 176 -20.26 -0.59 0.69
N LYS A 177 -19.68 -0.13 -0.42
CA LYS A 177 -18.33 0.43 -0.47
C LYS A 177 -18.28 1.93 -0.24
N SER A 178 -19.42 2.63 -0.36
CA SER A 178 -19.55 4.07 -0.15
C SER A 178 -19.94 4.40 1.28
N ILE A 179 -20.77 3.54 1.89
CA ILE A 179 -21.28 3.68 3.25
C ILE A 179 -20.90 2.42 4.03
N GLN A 180 -20.37 2.58 5.24
CA GLN A 180 -20.04 1.46 6.10
C GLN A 180 -21.33 0.84 6.65
N LEU A 181 -21.62 -0.41 6.25
CA LEU A 181 -22.75 -1.20 6.73
C LEU A 181 -22.30 -2.23 7.77
N SER A 182 -23.14 -2.50 8.75
CA SER A 182 -23.04 -3.66 9.66
C SER A 182 -23.51 -4.95 8.99
N GLU A 183 -23.09 -6.12 9.49
CA GLU A 183 -23.49 -7.42 8.93
C GLU A 183 -25.02 -7.61 8.88
N GLU A 184 -25.75 -7.06 9.86
CA GLU A 184 -27.21 -7.10 9.90
C GLU A 184 -27.84 -6.24 8.79
N GLU A 185 -27.26 -5.06 8.51
CA GLU A 185 -27.72 -4.17 7.44
C GLU A 185 -27.50 -4.73 6.04
N TYR A 186 -26.64 -5.74 5.86
CA TYR A 186 -26.53 -6.47 4.59
C TYR A 186 -27.73 -7.40 4.33
N GLY A 187 -28.48 -7.80 5.36
CA GLY A 187 -29.65 -8.68 5.21
C GLY A 187 -29.36 -10.02 4.51
N GLY A 188 -28.12 -10.51 4.57
CA GLY A 188 -27.69 -11.75 3.91
C GLY A 188 -27.16 -11.60 2.47
N TYR A 189 -27.21 -10.39 1.90
CA TYR A 189 -26.59 -10.08 0.61
C TYR A 189 -25.09 -9.79 0.77
N ASP A 190 -24.29 -10.09 -0.25
CA ASP A 190 -22.86 -9.77 -0.22
C ASP A 190 -22.58 -8.31 -0.61
N HIS A 191 -23.47 -7.70 -1.39
CA HIS A 191 -23.41 -6.31 -1.84
C HIS A 191 -24.81 -5.70 -2.01
N ILE A 192 -24.88 -4.37 -1.92
CA ILE A 192 -26.07 -3.59 -2.28
C ILE A 192 -25.70 -2.68 -3.44
N ILE A 193 -26.33 -2.90 -4.59
CA ILE A 193 -25.93 -2.28 -5.85
C ILE A 193 -27.09 -1.46 -6.40
N VAL A 194 -26.86 -0.18 -6.66
CA VAL A 194 -27.78 0.67 -7.42
C VAL A 194 -27.29 0.71 -8.86
N THR A 195 -28.18 0.37 -9.79
CA THR A 195 -27.83 0.25 -11.21
C THR A 195 -28.99 0.70 -12.09
N ASP A 196 -28.73 0.92 -13.38
CA ASP A 196 -29.76 1.15 -14.38
C ASP A 196 -29.85 0.03 -15.42
N LYS A 197 -30.86 0.14 -16.27
CA LYS A 197 -31.10 -0.84 -17.33
C LYS A 197 -29.96 -0.88 -18.36
N SER A 198 -29.38 0.28 -18.69
CA SER A 198 -28.24 0.38 -19.62
C SER A 198 -27.06 -0.47 -19.15
N TRP A 199 -26.75 -0.43 -17.85
CA TRP A 199 -25.70 -1.27 -17.26
C TRP A 199 -26.06 -2.75 -17.32
N VAL A 200 -27.27 -3.14 -16.92
CA VAL A 200 -27.73 -4.54 -16.92
C VAL A 200 -27.70 -5.15 -18.32
N ASP A 201 -28.14 -4.39 -19.32
CA ASP A 201 -28.15 -4.83 -20.73
C ASP A 201 -26.73 -5.01 -21.28
N SER A 202 -25.74 -4.20 -20.82
CA SER A 202 -24.34 -4.31 -21.26
C SER A 202 -23.65 -5.63 -20.89
N PHE A 203 -24.18 -6.35 -19.89
CA PHE A 203 -23.70 -7.67 -19.46
C PHE A 203 -24.62 -8.82 -19.86
N ASP A 204 -25.60 -8.57 -20.73
CA ASP A 204 -26.60 -9.56 -21.15
C ASP A 204 -27.29 -10.25 -19.95
N ILE A 205 -27.65 -9.46 -18.94
CA ILE A 205 -28.45 -9.90 -17.80
C ILE A 205 -29.93 -9.64 -18.11
N GLY A 206 -30.80 -10.61 -17.86
CA GLY A 206 -32.24 -10.44 -18.08
C GLY A 206 -32.97 -9.93 -16.84
N ILE A 207 -34.05 -9.17 -17.05
CA ILE A 207 -34.95 -8.72 -15.98
C ILE A 207 -36.18 -9.62 -16.01
N GLU A 208 -36.35 -10.45 -14.98
CA GLU A 208 -37.40 -11.49 -14.91
C GLU A 208 -37.38 -12.44 -16.13
N GLU A 209 -36.21 -12.58 -16.76
CA GLU A 209 -35.91 -13.51 -17.84
C GLU A 209 -34.45 -13.98 -17.74
N ASN A 210 -34.18 -15.20 -18.17
CA ASN A 210 -32.83 -15.76 -18.12
C ASN A 210 -32.05 -15.48 -19.41
N LYS A 211 -30.90 -14.81 -19.29
CA LYS A 211 -29.96 -14.50 -20.37
C LYS A 211 -28.56 -15.02 -20.07
N SER A 212 -27.59 -14.85 -20.97
CA SER A 212 -26.26 -15.44 -20.80
C SER A 212 -25.49 -14.91 -19.59
N GLY A 213 -25.75 -13.65 -19.19
CA GLY A 213 -25.18 -13.02 -18.00
C GLY A 213 -25.91 -13.35 -16.69
N GLY A 214 -27.10 -13.96 -16.75
CA GLY A 214 -27.94 -14.29 -15.60
C GLY A 214 -29.32 -13.63 -15.64
N GLU A 215 -29.98 -13.63 -14.49
CA GLU A 215 -31.37 -13.19 -14.30
C GLU A 215 -31.52 -12.33 -13.04
N LEU A 216 -32.32 -11.27 -13.14
CA LEU A 216 -32.77 -10.45 -12.01
C LEU A 216 -34.20 -10.85 -11.64
N ASN A 217 -34.37 -11.40 -10.44
CA ASN A 217 -35.64 -11.86 -9.89
C ASN A 217 -36.22 -10.79 -8.97
N LYS A 218 -37.44 -10.32 -9.25
CA LYS A 218 -38.04 -9.21 -8.50
C LYS A 218 -38.35 -9.62 -7.06
N ILE A 219 -37.95 -8.78 -6.09
CA ILE A 219 -38.27 -8.92 -4.67
C ILE A 219 -38.99 -7.65 -4.17
N LYS A 220 -39.88 -7.81 -3.19
CA LYS A 220 -40.54 -6.65 -2.56
C LYS A 220 -39.71 -6.18 -1.37
N LEU A 221 -39.68 -4.87 -1.15
CA LEU A 221 -39.02 -4.27 0.01
C LEU A 221 -39.46 -4.92 1.34
N ASN A 222 -40.76 -5.20 1.50
CA ASN A 222 -41.31 -5.81 2.71
C ASN A 222 -40.85 -7.25 2.95
N ASP A 223 -40.29 -7.92 1.93
CA ASP A 223 -39.80 -9.29 2.01
C ASP A 223 -38.31 -9.36 2.39
N LEU A 224 -37.60 -8.22 2.42
CA LEU A 224 -36.19 -8.12 2.84
C LEU A 224 -36.05 -8.29 4.36
N ASP A 225 -34.83 -8.51 4.88
CA ASP A 225 -34.62 -8.54 6.33
C ASP A 225 -34.82 -7.16 6.98
N LYS A 226 -35.31 -7.12 8.21
CA LYS A 226 -35.77 -5.88 8.87
C LYS A 226 -34.68 -4.80 9.00
N PRO A 227 -33.42 -5.10 9.39
CA PRO A 227 -32.36 -4.10 9.44
C PRO A 227 -32.04 -3.49 8.07
N LEU A 228 -31.99 -4.32 7.02
CA LEU A 228 -31.80 -3.85 5.64
C LEU A 228 -32.96 -2.98 5.15
N GLN A 229 -34.21 -3.37 5.47
CA GLN A 229 -35.37 -2.53 5.19
C GLN A 229 -35.26 -1.16 5.85
N ASP A 230 -34.88 -1.12 7.13
CA ASP A 230 -34.76 0.13 7.88
C ASP A 230 -33.64 1.01 7.31
N PHE A 231 -32.52 0.42 6.89
CA PHE A 231 -31.48 1.13 6.13
C PHE A 231 -32.02 1.74 4.83
N ILE A 232 -32.67 0.95 3.98
CA ILE A 232 -33.25 1.42 2.70
C ILE A 232 -34.28 2.53 2.94
N ASN A 233 -35.15 2.39 3.95
CA ASN A 233 -36.17 3.38 4.28
C ASN A 233 -35.59 4.74 4.68
N VAL A 234 -34.40 4.75 5.28
CA VAL A 234 -33.70 5.99 5.65
C VAL A 234 -32.96 6.60 4.46
N GLN A 235 -32.34 5.78 3.62
CA GLN A 235 -31.51 6.27 2.52
C GLN A 235 -32.30 6.69 1.28
N MET A 236 -33.34 5.94 0.89
CA MET A 236 -34.07 6.18 -0.36
C MET A 236 -34.64 7.61 -0.49
N PRO A 237 -35.25 8.21 0.55
CA PRO A 237 -35.72 9.60 0.48
C PRO A 237 -34.62 10.63 0.20
N LEU A 238 -33.37 10.34 0.57
CA LEU A 238 -32.22 11.22 0.30
C LEU A 238 -31.72 11.07 -1.15
N TRP A 239 -31.91 9.89 -1.73
CA TRP A 239 -31.44 9.56 -3.08
C TRP A 239 -32.46 9.87 -4.17
N THR A 240 -33.75 9.98 -3.85
CA THR A 240 -34.83 10.13 -4.84
C THR A 240 -35.32 11.57 -4.97
N LYS A 241 -35.84 11.94 -6.15
CA LYS A 241 -36.42 13.28 -6.38
C LYS A 241 -37.73 13.51 -5.64
N THR A 242 -38.52 12.47 -5.45
CA THR A 242 -39.86 12.55 -4.80
C THR A 242 -39.80 12.37 -3.29
N GLU A 243 -38.62 12.09 -2.73
CA GLU A 243 -38.41 11.75 -1.31
C GLU A 243 -39.19 10.49 -0.86
N GLU A 244 -39.73 9.73 -1.82
CA GLU A 244 -40.41 8.47 -1.57
C GLU A 244 -39.40 7.34 -1.40
N ILE A 245 -39.75 6.34 -0.58
CA ILE A 245 -38.93 5.15 -0.35
C ILE A 245 -38.82 4.30 -1.62
N GLN A 246 -39.91 4.17 -2.37
CA GLN A 246 -39.94 3.41 -3.61
C GLN A 246 -40.76 4.17 -4.67
N PRO A 247 -40.18 5.19 -5.31
CA PRO A 247 -40.86 5.92 -6.36
C PRO A 247 -41.08 5.06 -7.61
N SER A 248 -42.01 5.52 -8.46
CA SER A 248 -42.23 4.89 -9.78
C SER A 248 -40.92 4.81 -10.57
N GLY A 249 -40.59 3.60 -11.03
CA GLY A 249 -39.36 3.34 -11.79
C GLY A 249 -38.19 2.78 -10.98
N ILE A 250 -38.33 2.61 -9.65
CA ILE A 250 -37.32 1.93 -8.82
C ILE A 250 -37.89 0.60 -8.27
N ASN A 251 -37.16 -0.49 -8.49
CA ASN A 251 -37.53 -1.82 -8.01
C ASN A 251 -36.32 -2.57 -7.45
N PHE A 252 -36.58 -3.55 -6.58
CA PHE A 252 -35.56 -4.38 -5.95
C PHE A 252 -35.53 -5.77 -6.60
N TYR A 253 -34.34 -6.31 -6.77
CA TYR A 253 -34.11 -7.59 -7.43
C TYR A 253 -33.02 -8.39 -6.73
N GLU A 254 -33.16 -9.72 -6.76
CA GLU A 254 -32.13 -10.68 -6.43
C GLU A 254 -31.49 -11.19 -7.72
N PHE A 255 -30.16 -11.28 -7.74
CA PHE A 255 -29.45 -11.79 -8.90
C PHE A 255 -29.28 -13.31 -8.86
N SER A 256 -29.45 -13.95 -10.01
CA SER A 256 -29.17 -15.37 -10.24
C SER A 256 -28.24 -15.52 -11.43
N GLY A 257 -27.00 -15.89 -11.18
CA GLY A 257 -25.95 -16.07 -12.19
C GLY A 257 -24.61 -16.40 -11.52
N ASP A 258 -23.51 -16.34 -12.28
CA ASP A 258 -22.17 -16.54 -11.68
C ASP A 258 -21.76 -15.31 -10.87
N LYS A 259 -21.72 -14.14 -11.52
CA LYS A 259 -21.28 -12.86 -10.92
C LYS A 259 -21.98 -11.67 -11.54
N PHE A 260 -22.48 -10.78 -10.70
CA PHE A 260 -22.95 -9.45 -11.08
C PHE A 260 -21.79 -8.45 -10.99
N LEU A 261 -21.55 -7.71 -12.06
CA LEU A 261 -20.48 -6.71 -12.12
C LEU A 261 -21.00 -5.34 -11.72
N ALA A 262 -20.32 -4.69 -10.78
CA ALA A 262 -20.62 -3.32 -10.37
C ALA A 262 -19.37 -2.48 -10.15
N LEU A 263 -19.55 -1.17 -10.22
CA LEU A 263 -18.46 -0.23 -9.97
C LEU A 263 -18.42 0.17 -8.48
N PRO A 264 -17.24 0.10 -7.81
CA PRO A 264 -17.08 0.72 -6.50
C PRO A 264 -17.11 2.26 -6.63
N PRO A 265 -17.28 3.01 -5.53
CA PRO A 265 -17.00 4.44 -5.54
C PRO A 265 -15.55 4.72 -5.93
N ASN A 266 -15.32 5.84 -6.61
CA ASN A 266 -14.00 6.31 -7.04
C ASN A 266 -13.32 5.39 -8.08
N VAL A 267 -14.11 4.66 -8.87
CA VAL A 267 -13.54 3.79 -9.93
C VAL A 267 -12.73 4.57 -10.96
N GLY A 268 -13.10 5.83 -11.24
CA GLY A 268 -12.30 6.76 -12.07
C GLY A 268 -10.91 7.08 -11.51
N TYR A 269 -10.58 6.60 -10.31
CA TYR A 269 -9.24 6.67 -9.69
C TYR A 269 -8.56 5.30 -9.56
N GLY A 270 -9.10 4.26 -10.23
CA GLY A 270 -8.53 2.92 -10.29
C GLY A 270 -9.09 1.92 -9.26
N GLY A 271 -10.35 2.11 -8.83
CA GLY A 271 -11.05 1.09 -8.04
C GLY A 271 -11.22 -0.22 -8.82
N SER A 272 -11.04 -1.37 -8.17
CA SER A 272 -11.31 -2.68 -8.77
C SER A 272 -12.81 -2.92 -8.93
N THR A 273 -13.23 -3.53 -10.03
CA THR A 273 -14.64 -3.90 -10.21
C THR A 273 -15.13 -4.84 -9.11
N ILE A 274 -16.40 -4.74 -8.74
CA ILE A 274 -17.03 -5.63 -7.77
C ILE A 274 -17.68 -6.78 -8.54
N GLN A 275 -17.35 -8.00 -8.11
CA GLN A 275 -17.89 -9.25 -8.63
C GLN A 275 -18.79 -9.87 -7.56
N ALA A 276 -20.04 -9.40 -7.49
CA ALA A 276 -21.00 -9.84 -6.48
C ALA A 276 -21.64 -11.17 -6.89
N LYS A 277 -21.77 -12.10 -5.94
CA LYS A 277 -22.41 -13.41 -6.17
C LYS A 277 -23.87 -13.42 -5.70
N ASN A 278 -24.15 -12.71 -4.62
CA ASN A 278 -25.49 -12.61 -4.04
C ASN A 278 -25.84 -11.14 -3.71
N PRO A 279 -25.88 -10.24 -4.69
CA PRO A 279 -26.23 -8.85 -4.44
C PRO A 279 -27.74 -8.64 -4.33
N LEU A 280 -28.13 -7.65 -3.52
CA LEU A 280 -29.39 -6.95 -3.72
C LEU A 280 -29.18 -5.88 -4.79
N VAL A 281 -29.97 -5.94 -5.86
CA VAL A 281 -29.91 -4.98 -6.97
C VAL A 281 -31.11 -4.03 -6.89
N ILE A 282 -30.82 -2.74 -6.71
CA ILE A 282 -31.78 -1.64 -6.81
C ILE A 282 -31.72 -1.13 -8.25
N LEU A 283 -32.67 -1.57 -9.06
CA LEU A 283 -32.74 -1.21 -10.47
C LEU A 283 -33.57 0.07 -10.64
N VAL A 284 -32.95 1.07 -11.27
CA VAL A 284 -33.55 2.36 -11.57
C VAL A 284 -33.78 2.45 -13.08
N ASN A 285 -35.04 2.50 -13.50
CA ASN A 285 -35.40 2.49 -14.91
C ASN A 285 -34.88 3.73 -15.66
N ASN A 286 -34.98 4.91 -15.05
CA ASN A 286 -34.44 6.15 -15.57
C ASN A 286 -33.78 6.93 -14.42
N PRO A 287 -32.44 6.85 -14.27
CA PRO A 287 -31.71 7.52 -13.19
C PRO A 287 -32.01 9.01 -13.09
N VAL A 288 -32.11 9.71 -14.23
CA VAL A 288 -32.29 11.17 -14.25
C VAL A 288 -33.70 11.59 -13.79
N GLN A 289 -34.72 10.77 -14.04
CA GLN A 289 -36.08 11.05 -13.61
C GLN A 289 -36.33 10.67 -12.15
N SER A 290 -35.73 9.57 -11.68
CA SER A 290 -36.02 9.02 -10.35
C SER A 290 -35.07 9.54 -9.25
N LEU A 291 -33.79 9.77 -9.57
CA LEU A 291 -32.75 10.07 -8.57
C LEU A 291 -32.47 11.57 -8.47
N ASN A 292 -32.22 12.01 -7.24
CA ASN A 292 -31.92 13.40 -6.92
C ASN A 292 -30.54 13.79 -7.48
N THR A 293 -30.46 14.96 -8.11
CA THR A 293 -29.23 15.43 -8.74
C THR A 293 -28.13 15.72 -7.73
N LEU A 294 -28.47 16.41 -6.64
CA LEU A 294 -27.51 16.74 -5.58
C LEU A 294 -27.27 15.56 -4.62
N GLY A 295 -28.34 14.84 -4.29
CA GLY A 295 -28.31 13.72 -3.35
C GLY A 295 -27.69 12.44 -3.91
N PHE A 296 -27.63 12.29 -5.24
CA PHE A 296 -27.16 11.04 -5.86
C PHE A 296 -26.41 11.24 -7.17
N MET A 297 -27.02 11.82 -8.22
CA MET A 297 -26.47 11.78 -9.59
C MET A 297 -25.13 12.50 -9.72
N LEU A 298 -25.01 13.72 -9.20
CA LEU A 298 -23.77 14.50 -9.28
C LEU A 298 -22.64 13.88 -8.43
N PRO A 299 -22.86 13.47 -7.17
CA PRO A 299 -21.87 12.68 -6.42
C PRO A 299 -21.45 11.40 -7.13
N ALA A 300 -22.40 10.61 -7.64
CA ALA A 300 -22.13 9.36 -8.34
C ALA A 300 -21.36 9.59 -9.65
N CYS A 301 -21.65 10.65 -10.39
CA CYS A 301 -20.87 11.04 -11.57
C CYS A 301 -19.44 11.39 -11.20
N SER A 302 -19.25 12.21 -10.15
CA SER A 302 -17.92 12.60 -9.68
C SER A 302 -17.08 11.44 -9.12
N SER A 303 -17.72 10.39 -8.58
CA SER A 303 -17.03 9.18 -8.12
C SER A 303 -16.82 8.16 -9.25
N GLY A 304 -17.28 8.46 -10.47
CA GLY A 304 -17.11 7.60 -11.66
C GLY A 304 -18.14 6.47 -11.78
N ASN A 305 -19.28 6.58 -11.09
CA ASN A 305 -20.35 5.58 -11.05
C ASN A 305 -21.51 5.91 -11.99
N VAL A 306 -21.63 7.16 -12.43
CA VAL A 306 -22.35 7.52 -13.65
C VAL A 306 -21.33 7.59 -14.78
N VAL A 307 -21.52 6.77 -15.80
CA VAL A 307 -20.56 6.52 -16.86
C VAL A 307 -21.20 6.71 -18.23
N PHE A 308 -20.37 6.98 -19.23
CA PHE A 308 -20.80 7.40 -20.56
C PHE A 308 -20.20 6.45 -21.62
N PRO A 309 -21.02 5.65 -22.32
CA PRO A 309 -20.52 4.68 -23.32
C PRO A 309 -19.85 5.29 -24.58
N ASP A 310 -20.19 6.52 -24.95
CA ASP A 310 -19.66 7.26 -26.10
C ASP A 310 -18.99 8.58 -25.64
N GLU A 311 -17.65 8.58 -25.67
CA GLU A 311 -16.82 9.73 -25.33
C GLU A 311 -17.02 10.92 -26.28
N ASN A 312 -17.21 10.69 -27.58
CA ASN A 312 -17.32 11.77 -28.56
C ASN A 312 -18.63 12.54 -28.38
N LEU A 313 -19.72 11.80 -28.15
CA LEU A 313 -21.01 12.38 -27.83
C LEU A 313 -20.94 13.16 -26.51
N LEU A 314 -20.32 12.58 -25.47
CA LEU A 314 -20.13 13.25 -24.19
C LEU A 314 -19.37 14.58 -24.35
N ARG A 315 -18.24 14.57 -25.07
CA ARG A 315 -17.45 15.79 -25.32
C ARG A 315 -18.24 16.85 -26.09
N THR A 316 -19.06 16.42 -27.04
CA THR A 316 -19.89 17.31 -27.86
C THR A 316 -20.98 17.98 -27.04
N GLU A 317 -21.67 17.24 -26.16
CA GLU A 317 -22.71 17.83 -25.31
C GLU A 317 -22.13 18.68 -24.18
N LEU A 318 -21.02 18.26 -23.55
CA LEU A 318 -20.34 19.10 -22.57
C LEU A 318 -19.94 20.46 -23.17
N ALA A 319 -19.42 20.49 -24.41
CA ALA A 319 -19.02 21.73 -25.06
C ALA A 319 -20.17 22.76 -25.24
N LYS A 320 -21.43 22.34 -25.13
CA LYS A 320 -22.60 23.21 -25.20
C LYS A 320 -23.02 23.79 -23.85
N THR A 321 -22.46 23.28 -22.74
CA THR A 321 -22.90 23.64 -21.38
C THR A 321 -21.76 24.30 -20.58
N PRO A 322 -22.10 25.17 -19.61
CA PRO A 322 -21.10 25.74 -18.70
C PRO A 322 -20.51 24.68 -17.73
N VAL A 323 -21.03 23.44 -17.70
CA VAL A 323 -20.47 22.34 -16.91
C VAL A 323 -19.05 21.99 -17.37
N LYS A 324 -18.74 22.20 -18.66
CA LYS A 324 -17.43 21.90 -19.25
C LYS A 324 -16.25 22.53 -18.52
N ASP A 325 -16.42 23.75 -18.01
CA ASP A 325 -15.36 24.50 -17.34
C ASP A 325 -14.94 23.87 -16.00
N TYR A 326 -15.77 23.00 -15.46
CA TYR A 326 -15.51 22.27 -14.21
C TYR A 326 -14.99 20.85 -14.45
N VAL A 327 -14.93 20.39 -15.71
CA VAL A 327 -14.44 19.05 -16.06
C VAL A 327 -12.92 19.07 -16.14
N VAL A 328 -12.26 18.35 -15.24
CA VAL A 328 -10.79 18.19 -15.19
C VAL A 328 -10.33 17.17 -16.22
N SER A 329 -11.00 16.02 -16.24
CA SER A 329 -10.64 14.91 -17.13
C SER A 329 -11.87 14.09 -17.51
N ILE A 330 -11.74 13.45 -18.67
CA ILE A 330 -12.65 12.43 -19.16
C ILE A 330 -11.72 11.25 -19.44
N ASP A 331 -11.85 10.21 -18.65
CA ASP A 331 -10.94 9.07 -18.67
C ASP A 331 -11.73 7.79 -18.87
N THR A 332 -11.23 6.93 -19.76
CA THR A 332 -11.72 5.56 -19.93
C THR A 332 -11.45 4.78 -18.65
N ILE A 333 -12.46 4.11 -18.11
CA ILE A 333 -12.33 3.40 -16.84
C ILE A 333 -11.27 2.28 -16.95
N ALA A 334 -11.19 1.63 -18.11
CA ALA A 334 -10.16 0.64 -18.44
C ALA A 334 -8.73 1.23 -18.48
N ASP A 335 -8.54 2.42 -19.05
CA ASP A 335 -7.21 3.06 -19.15
C ASP A 335 -6.69 3.51 -17.79
N VAL A 336 -7.58 3.99 -16.91
CA VAL A 336 -7.22 4.32 -15.52
C VAL A 336 -6.74 3.07 -14.80
N ALA A 337 -7.53 1.98 -14.86
CA ALA A 337 -7.17 0.70 -14.24
C ALA A 337 -5.85 0.15 -14.79
N LEU A 338 -5.65 0.20 -16.11
CA LEU A 338 -4.42 -0.26 -16.77
C LEU A 338 -3.21 0.61 -16.42
N SER A 339 -3.35 1.94 -16.45
CA SER A 339 -2.30 2.90 -16.09
C SER A 339 -1.86 2.70 -14.64
N GLN A 340 -2.82 2.47 -13.74
CA GLN A 340 -2.53 2.21 -12.35
C GLN A 340 -1.83 0.86 -12.17
N ALA A 341 -2.30 -0.21 -12.82
CA ALA A 341 -1.65 -1.52 -12.82
C ALA A 341 -0.20 -1.45 -13.36
N GLN A 342 0.04 -0.68 -14.42
CA GLN A 342 1.39 -0.47 -14.98
C GLN A 342 2.30 0.34 -14.05
N LYS A 343 1.79 1.41 -13.42
CA LYS A 343 2.53 2.17 -12.40
C LYS A 343 2.91 1.25 -11.24
N PHE A 344 1.96 0.43 -10.77
CA PHE A 344 2.21 -0.53 -9.71
C PHE A 344 3.21 -1.62 -10.12
N ALA A 345 3.14 -2.16 -11.34
CA ALA A 345 4.11 -3.15 -11.81
C ALA A 345 5.54 -2.57 -11.80
N LYS A 346 5.71 -1.30 -12.18
CA LYS A 346 7.00 -0.60 -12.10
C LYS A 346 7.45 -0.37 -10.66
N GLU A 347 6.56 0.05 -9.77
CA GLU A 347 6.87 0.27 -8.36
C GLU A 347 7.14 -1.02 -7.58
N ALA A 348 6.43 -2.11 -7.91
CA ALA A 348 6.52 -3.40 -7.25
C ALA A 348 7.94 -3.96 -7.29
N VAL A 349 8.66 -3.78 -8.40
CA VAL A 349 10.06 -4.19 -8.51
C VAL A 349 10.92 -3.49 -7.45
N PHE A 350 10.74 -2.18 -7.25
CA PHE A 350 11.47 -1.44 -6.23
C PHE A 350 11.11 -1.89 -4.81
N TYR A 351 9.83 -2.16 -4.55
CA TYR A 351 9.37 -2.67 -3.26
C TYR A 351 9.93 -4.07 -2.96
N VAL A 352 9.96 -4.98 -3.93
CA VAL A 352 10.56 -6.32 -3.79
C VAL A 352 12.07 -6.20 -3.50
N ILE A 353 12.79 -5.35 -4.24
CA ILE A 353 14.22 -5.09 -3.98
C ILE A 353 14.42 -4.54 -2.57
N ALA A 354 13.57 -3.61 -2.12
CA ALA A 354 13.63 -3.05 -0.77
C ALA A 354 13.40 -4.13 0.31
N CYS A 355 12.42 -5.02 0.12
CA CYS A 355 12.19 -6.16 1.03
C CYS A 355 13.43 -7.04 1.15
N ILE A 356 14.08 -7.38 0.02
CA ILE A 356 15.31 -8.19 0.00
C ILE A 356 16.43 -7.47 0.78
N LEU A 357 16.67 -6.19 0.48
CA LEU A 357 17.72 -5.40 1.14
C LEU A 357 17.51 -5.28 2.65
N ILE A 358 16.26 -5.09 3.09
CA ILE A 358 15.94 -5.01 4.52
C ILE A 358 16.14 -6.36 5.20
N PHE A 359 15.74 -7.46 4.55
CA PHE A 359 15.95 -8.80 5.09
C PHE A 359 17.44 -9.12 5.24
N VAL A 360 18.24 -8.81 4.22
CA VAL A 360 19.70 -8.94 4.26
C VAL A 360 20.30 -8.07 5.38
N SER A 361 19.87 -6.82 5.50
CA SER A 361 20.33 -5.89 6.54
C SER A 361 20.01 -6.42 7.95
N MET A 362 18.83 -6.99 8.14
CA MET A 362 18.41 -7.59 9.41
C MET A 362 19.28 -8.80 9.79
N ILE A 363 19.63 -9.66 8.82
CA ILE A 363 20.54 -10.79 9.04
C ILE A 363 21.94 -10.29 9.44
N PHE A 364 22.49 -9.31 8.71
CA PHE A 364 23.80 -8.75 9.03
C PHE A 364 23.82 -8.09 10.41
N ALA A 365 22.78 -7.35 10.79
CA ALA A 365 22.65 -6.78 12.13
C ALA A 365 22.63 -7.87 13.22
N GLY A 366 21.94 -8.99 12.98
CA GLY A 366 21.95 -10.16 13.87
C GLY A 366 23.35 -10.75 14.03
N ILE A 367 24.06 -10.98 12.92
CA ILE A 367 25.43 -11.52 12.93
C ILE A 367 26.39 -10.59 13.67
N LEU A 368 26.35 -9.28 13.39
CA LEU A 368 27.19 -8.28 14.07
C LEU A 368 26.93 -8.28 15.58
N THR A 369 25.66 -8.33 16.00
CA THR A 369 25.29 -8.38 17.42
C THR A 369 25.86 -9.64 18.09
N ALA A 370 25.72 -10.80 17.43
CA ALA A 370 26.25 -12.06 17.92
C ALA A 370 27.78 -12.02 18.05
N GLN A 371 28.49 -11.52 17.04
CA GLN A 371 29.95 -11.39 17.06
C GLN A 371 30.45 -10.47 18.18
N LEU A 372 29.77 -9.35 18.41
CA LEU A 372 30.10 -8.41 19.48
C LEU A 372 29.88 -9.04 20.86
N TRP A 373 28.75 -9.72 21.07
CA TRP A 373 28.47 -10.40 22.33
C TRP A 373 29.46 -11.53 22.61
N VAL A 374 29.75 -12.35 21.60
CA VAL A 374 30.71 -13.45 21.72
C VAL A 374 32.11 -12.90 22.04
N SER A 375 32.50 -11.79 21.41
CA SER A 375 33.80 -11.15 21.66
C SER A 375 33.92 -10.58 23.08
N GLU A 376 32.83 -10.04 23.63
CA GLU A 376 32.77 -9.61 25.03
C GLU A 376 32.83 -10.80 26.02
N ASN A 377 32.31 -11.98 25.63
CA ASN A 377 32.13 -13.14 26.51
C ASN A 377 33.06 -14.32 26.23
N ARG A 378 34.14 -14.15 25.45
CA ARG A 378 35.03 -15.27 25.02
C ARG A 378 35.51 -16.16 26.16
N LYS A 379 35.99 -15.55 27.26
CA LYS A 379 36.47 -16.28 28.45
C LYS A 379 35.36 -17.12 29.09
N ARG A 380 34.18 -16.53 29.28
CA ARG A 380 33.00 -17.20 29.84
C ARG A 380 32.57 -18.39 28.97
N ILE A 381 32.54 -18.20 27.64
CA ILE A 381 32.19 -19.25 26.68
C ILE A 381 33.16 -20.42 26.79
N PHE A 382 34.47 -20.14 26.78
CA PHE A 382 35.51 -21.18 26.89
C PHE A 382 35.39 -21.97 28.19
N THR A 383 35.25 -21.27 29.32
CA THR A 383 35.09 -21.89 30.64
C THR A 383 33.85 -22.78 30.68
N LEU A 384 32.66 -22.24 30.37
CA LEU A 384 31.41 -22.99 30.46
C LEU A 384 31.37 -24.19 29.52
N HIS A 385 31.86 -24.05 28.30
CA HIS A 385 31.85 -25.17 27.35
C HIS A 385 32.83 -26.28 27.77
N THR A 386 34.00 -25.92 28.30
CA THR A 386 34.95 -26.90 28.87
C THR A 386 34.37 -27.62 30.09
N PHE A 387 33.52 -26.95 30.89
CA PHE A 387 32.74 -27.57 31.97
C PHE A 387 31.56 -28.44 31.50
N GLY A 388 31.41 -28.68 30.19
CA GLY A 388 30.39 -29.58 29.64
C GLY A 388 29.06 -28.92 29.29
N LYS A 389 28.92 -27.59 29.38
CA LYS A 389 27.72 -26.89 28.94
C LYS A 389 27.62 -26.86 27.42
N SER A 390 26.43 -27.16 26.88
CA SER A 390 26.17 -27.06 25.44
C SER A 390 26.20 -25.60 24.96
N TYR A 391 26.55 -25.36 23.70
CA TYR A 391 26.49 -24.01 23.11
C TYR A 391 25.09 -23.39 23.24
N LYS A 392 24.04 -24.20 23.12
CA LYS A 392 22.64 -23.78 23.26
C LYS A 392 22.37 -23.22 24.66
N GLU A 393 22.81 -23.90 25.71
CA GLU A 393 22.66 -23.41 27.09
C GLU A 393 23.41 -22.11 27.34
N ILE A 394 24.60 -21.96 26.76
CA ILE A 394 25.42 -20.76 26.93
C ILE A 394 24.74 -19.53 26.30
N ILE A 395 24.14 -19.66 25.12
CA ILE A 395 23.52 -18.54 24.39
C ILE A 395 22.08 -18.25 24.81
N MET A 396 21.38 -19.21 25.43
CA MET A 396 19.92 -19.13 25.67
C MET A 396 19.51 -17.87 26.45
N GLN A 397 20.26 -17.52 27.49
CA GLN A 397 19.96 -16.34 28.32
C GLN A 397 19.95 -15.05 27.49
N THR A 398 20.94 -14.89 26.61
CA THR A 398 21.03 -13.71 25.73
C THR A 398 19.98 -13.77 24.63
N PHE A 399 19.76 -14.95 24.06
CA PHE A 399 18.72 -15.14 23.06
C PHE A 399 17.33 -14.72 23.57
N VAL A 400 16.93 -15.17 24.77
CA VAL A 400 15.63 -14.81 25.36
C VAL A 400 15.49 -13.29 25.57
N HIS A 401 16.53 -12.63 26.07
CA HIS A 401 16.52 -11.18 26.26
C HIS A 401 16.39 -10.43 24.91
N GLU A 402 17.12 -10.86 23.89
CA GLU A 402 17.06 -10.23 22.56
C GLU A 402 15.74 -10.50 21.85
N SER A 403 15.14 -11.67 22.05
CA SER A 403 13.79 -11.99 21.55
C SER A 403 12.73 -11.12 22.21
N PHE A 404 12.84 -10.82 23.50
CA PHE A 404 11.93 -9.91 24.19
C PHE A 404 11.97 -8.50 23.60
N ILE A 405 13.16 -7.96 23.32
CA ILE A 405 13.31 -6.66 22.64
C ILE A 405 12.67 -6.70 21.26
N ALA A 406 12.86 -7.79 20.50
CA ALA A 406 12.27 -7.93 19.18
C ALA A 406 10.74 -7.97 19.22
N ILE A 407 10.13 -8.66 20.20
CA ILE A 407 8.67 -8.68 20.39
C ILE A 407 8.13 -7.27 20.59
N ILE A 408 8.72 -6.50 21.52
CA ILE A 408 8.32 -5.11 21.77
C ILE A 408 8.47 -4.27 20.50
N THR A 409 9.59 -4.44 19.79
CA THR A 409 9.87 -3.68 18.56
C THR A 409 8.86 -4.00 17.46
N VAL A 410 8.46 -5.27 17.32
CA VAL A 410 7.47 -5.69 16.33
C VAL A 410 6.10 -5.08 16.66
N ILE A 411 5.70 -5.07 17.93
CA ILE A 411 4.43 -4.43 18.35
C ILE A 411 4.44 -2.94 18.01
N ILE A 412 5.51 -2.22 18.38
CA ILE A 412 5.63 -0.78 18.08
C ILE A 412 5.67 -0.54 16.57
N GLY A 413 6.45 -1.33 15.82
CA GLY A 413 6.57 -1.21 14.37
C GLY A 413 5.26 -1.51 13.65
N ALA A 414 4.46 -2.46 14.13
CA ALA A 414 3.15 -2.78 13.59
C ALA A 414 2.17 -1.60 13.77
N VAL A 415 2.16 -0.98 14.95
CA VAL A 415 1.34 0.22 15.21
C VAL A 415 1.76 1.38 14.30
N ILE A 416 3.07 1.64 14.17
CA ILE A 416 3.59 2.71 13.29
C ILE A 416 3.20 2.43 11.83
N SER A 417 3.35 1.19 11.36
CA SER A 417 2.97 0.78 10.01
C SER A 417 1.48 0.99 9.76
N PHE A 418 0.63 0.60 10.71
CA PHE A 418 -0.81 0.79 10.62
C PHE A 418 -1.20 2.27 10.55
N VAL A 419 -0.59 3.14 11.35
CA VAL A 419 -0.91 4.57 11.36
C VAL A 419 -0.46 5.28 10.07
N ILE A 420 0.74 4.96 9.57
CA ILE A 420 1.33 5.69 8.43
C ILE A 420 0.81 5.18 7.10
N ARG A 421 0.77 3.85 6.91
CA ARG A 421 0.48 3.22 5.61
C ARG A 421 -0.95 2.68 5.51
N ARG A 422 -1.65 2.53 6.64
CA ARG A 422 -2.98 1.90 6.77
C ARG A 422 -3.17 0.61 5.93
N PRO A 423 -2.21 -0.33 5.93
CA PRO A 423 -2.44 -1.66 5.32
C PRO A 423 -3.51 -2.45 6.09
N GLU A 424 -4.01 -3.51 5.47
CA GLU A 424 -4.94 -4.44 6.12
C GLU A 424 -4.39 -5.03 7.42
N ILE A 425 -5.22 -5.07 8.45
CA ILE A 425 -4.85 -5.51 9.81
C ILE A 425 -4.30 -6.95 9.79
N ILE A 426 -4.96 -7.85 9.06
CA ILE A 426 -4.58 -9.26 8.95
C ILE A 426 -3.18 -9.39 8.34
N THR A 427 -2.90 -8.63 7.28
CA THR A 427 -1.60 -8.64 6.60
C THR A 427 -0.48 -8.15 7.53
N VAL A 428 -0.70 -7.08 8.30
CA VAL A 428 0.29 -6.60 9.28
C VAL A 428 0.57 -7.64 10.36
N LEU A 429 -0.48 -8.29 10.90
CA LEU A 429 -0.33 -9.31 11.93
C LEU A 429 0.45 -10.52 11.41
N SER A 430 0.09 -11.04 10.23
CA SER A 430 0.79 -12.17 9.61
C SER A 430 2.25 -11.86 9.35
N VAL A 431 2.54 -10.69 8.77
CA VAL A 431 3.92 -10.24 8.51
C VAL A 431 4.70 -10.06 9.82
N SER A 432 4.08 -9.52 10.86
CA SER A 432 4.69 -9.34 12.18
C SER A 432 5.15 -10.68 12.78
N VAL A 433 4.30 -11.70 12.70
CA VAL A 433 4.64 -13.05 13.16
C VAL A 433 5.79 -13.64 12.34
N ILE A 434 5.73 -13.52 11.01
CA ILE A 434 6.77 -14.03 10.10
C ILE A 434 8.13 -13.36 10.38
N ILE A 435 8.16 -12.02 10.47
CA ILE A 435 9.38 -11.26 10.77
C ILE A 435 9.96 -11.69 12.12
N LEU A 436 9.12 -11.85 13.14
CA LEU A 436 9.58 -12.27 14.46
C LEU A 436 10.20 -13.67 14.44
N ILE A 437 9.57 -14.63 13.74
CA ILE A 437 10.08 -16.00 13.60
C ILE A 437 11.42 -16.00 12.86
N LEU A 438 11.49 -15.34 11.69
CA LEU A 438 12.70 -15.26 10.88
C LEU A 438 13.83 -14.58 11.65
N TYR A 439 13.51 -13.52 12.39
CA TYR A 439 14.45 -12.83 13.24
C TYR A 439 14.98 -13.75 14.36
N CYS A 440 14.11 -14.41 15.11
CA CYS A 440 14.51 -15.32 16.19
C CYS A 440 15.38 -16.46 15.65
N PHE A 441 14.98 -17.06 14.53
CA PHE A 441 15.72 -18.15 13.91
C PHE A 441 17.11 -17.71 13.44
N SER A 442 17.18 -16.64 12.64
CA SER A 442 18.46 -16.12 12.13
C SER A 442 19.41 -15.71 13.26
N ASN A 443 18.88 -15.08 14.31
CA ASN A 443 19.66 -14.66 15.46
C ASN A 443 20.20 -15.88 16.24
N PHE A 444 19.36 -16.89 16.51
CA PHE A 444 19.80 -18.11 17.19
C PHE A 444 20.93 -18.82 16.43
N VAL A 445 20.79 -18.96 15.11
CA VAL A 445 21.82 -19.55 14.24
C VAL A 445 23.11 -18.73 14.28
N ALA A 446 23.02 -17.40 14.18
CA ALA A 446 24.18 -16.51 14.23
C ALA A 446 24.94 -16.64 15.56
N TYR A 447 24.23 -16.62 16.69
CA TYR A 447 24.84 -16.83 18.02
C TYR A 447 25.50 -18.20 18.14
N HIS A 448 24.86 -19.25 17.63
CA HIS A 448 25.42 -20.60 17.68
C HIS A 448 26.73 -20.71 16.89
N ILE A 449 26.75 -20.22 15.65
CA ILE A 449 27.94 -20.25 14.78
C ILE A 449 29.07 -19.41 15.39
N CYS A 450 28.79 -18.17 15.80
CA CYS A 450 29.80 -17.28 16.34
C CYS A 450 30.41 -17.82 17.64
N THR A 451 29.59 -18.40 18.52
CA THR A 451 30.06 -18.97 19.80
C THR A 451 30.98 -20.17 19.56
N ARG A 452 30.63 -21.05 18.62
CA ARG A 452 31.48 -22.20 18.22
C ARG A 452 32.80 -21.74 17.63
N GLN A 453 32.78 -20.75 16.74
CA GLN A 453 34.00 -20.18 16.14
C GLN A 453 34.91 -19.55 17.20
N ALA A 454 34.35 -18.81 18.16
CA ALA A 454 35.15 -18.20 19.22
C ALA A 454 35.75 -19.22 20.18
N PHE A 455 35.01 -20.27 20.54
CA PHE A 455 35.56 -21.38 21.32
C PHE A 455 36.77 -22.00 20.60
N TYR A 456 36.63 -22.30 19.30
CA TYR A 456 37.72 -22.90 18.51
C TYR A 456 38.96 -22.00 18.44
N LYS A 457 38.79 -20.69 18.23
CA LYS A 457 39.92 -19.74 18.21
C LYS A 457 40.69 -19.71 19.54
N VAL A 458 39.97 -19.67 20.66
CA VAL A 458 40.59 -19.69 22.00
C VAL A 458 41.26 -21.04 22.28
N ALA A 459 40.61 -22.15 21.91
CA ALA A 459 41.15 -23.50 22.11
C ALA A 459 42.42 -23.77 21.28
N THR A 460 42.52 -23.20 20.08
CA THR A 460 43.67 -23.38 19.17
C THR A 460 44.79 -22.37 19.37
N ARG A 461 44.64 -21.40 20.28
CA ARG A 461 45.58 -20.26 20.47
C ARG A 461 45.87 -19.47 19.18
N ASN A 462 44.96 -19.51 18.22
CA ASN A 462 44.99 -18.68 17.02
C ASN A 462 44.42 -17.28 17.34
N GLU A 463 45.07 -16.55 18.24
CA GLU A 463 44.74 -15.15 18.56
C GLU A 463 45.54 -14.15 17.70
#